data_AF-H0XG90-F1
#
_entry.id   AF-H0XG90-F1
#
_cell.length_a   1.000
_cell.length_b   1.000
_cell.length_c   1.000
_cell.angle_alpha   90.00
_cell.angle_beta   90.00
_cell.angle_gamma   90.00
#
_symmetry.space_group_name_H-M   'P 1'
#
loop_
_entity.id
_entity.type
_entity.pdbx_description
1 polymer ?
#
loop_
_entity_poly.entity_id
_entity_poly.type
_entity_poly.pdbx_seq_one_letter_code
_entity_poly.pdbx_strand_id
1 'polypeptide(L)'
;QAVLTQQPSSSALGALVKLTSTLSPGYPCNTTGWHQQQPRKTPQYLMYVNSDGTSINGDGIPDCFSGSGSGADHYSTISNLQSEDEADYYCQSYDSSGILHS
;
A
#
# COMPACT_ATOMS: atom_id res chain seq x y z
N GLN A 1 2.34 -23.88 13.57
CA GLN A 1 2.73 -23.48 12.20
C GLN A 1 1.45 -23.22 11.43
N ALA A 2 1.04 -21.96 11.33
CA ALA A 2 -0.15 -21.58 10.56
C ALA A 2 0.33 -21.16 9.16
N VAL A 3 -0.01 -21.94 8.15
CA VAL A 3 0.23 -21.58 6.75
C VAL A 3 -0.82 -20.55 6.39
N LEU A 4 -0.38 -19.32 6.12
CA LEU A 4 -1.25 -18.27 5.59
C LEU A 4 -1.41 -18.53 4.09
N THR A 5 -2.41 -19.32 3.70
CA THR A 5 -2.85 -19.37 2.30
C THR A 5 -3.64 -18.10 2.01
N GLN A 6 -2.93 -17.00 1.73
CA GLN A 6 -3.54 -15.88 1.03
C GLN A 6 -3.83 -16.37 -0.40
N GLN A 7 -5.10 -16.40 -0.79
CA GLN A 7 -5.47 -16.62 -2.18
C GLN A 7 -4.74 -15.58 -3.03
N PRO A 8 -4.08 -15.95 -4.14
CA PRO A 8 -3.68 -14.95 -5.10
C PRO A 8 -4.97 -14.33 -5.61
N SER A 9 -5.27 -13.10 -5.17
CA SER A 9 -6.28 -12.28 -5.82
C SER A 9 -5.72 -11.96 -7.21
N SER A 10 -5.87 -12.89 -8.15
CA SER A 10 -5.66 -12.67 -9.58
C SER A 10 -6.78 -11.75 -10.03
N SER A 11 -6.63 -10.47 -9.72
CA SER A 11 -7.54 -9.44 -10.18
C SER A 11 -7.44 -9.36 -11.69
N ALA A 12 -8.58 -9.36 -12.38
CA ALA A 12 -8.61 -9.22 -13.83
C ALA A 12 -8.13 -7.82 -14.25
N LEU A 13 -7.56 -7.70 -15.45
CA LEU A 13 -7.27 -6.39 -16.03
C LEU A 13 -8.53 -5.52 -16.06
N GLY A 14 -8.36 -4.25 -15.72
CA GLY A 14 -9.45 -3.28 -15.58
C GLY A 14 -10.23 -3.36 -14.26
N ALA A 15 -9.89 -4.29 -13.37
CA ALA A 15 -10.50 -4.36 -12.04
C ALA A 15 -10.08 -3.16 -11.17
N LEU A 16 -10.92 -2.85 -10.18
CA LEU A 16 -10.57 -2.00 -9.06
C LEU A 16 -10.03 -2.89 -7.93
N VAL A 17 -8.80 -2.63 -7.51
CA VAL A 17 -8.13 -3.39 -6.44
C VAL A 17 -7.94 -2.49 -5.24
N LYS A 18 -8.34 -2.98 -4.06
CA LYS A 18 -8.15 -2.27 -2.80
C LYS A 18 -7.23 -3.07 -1.88
N LEU A 19 -6.05 -2.52 -1.63
CA LEU A 19 -5.08 -3.00 -0.67
C LEU A 19 -5.33 -2.35 0.69
N THR A 20 -5.10 -3.09 1.77
CA THR A 20 -5.41 -2.63 3.13
C THR A 20 -4.21 -2.92 4.04
N SER A 21 -3.86 -1.93 4.86
CA SER A 21 -2.90 -2.02 5.95
C SER A 21 -3.56 -1.50 7.22
N THR A 22 -3.64 -2.34 8.25
CA THR A 22 -4.20 -1.97 9.55
C THR A 22 -3.11 -2.03 10.60
N LEU A 23 -2.83 -0.88 11.22
CA LEU A 23 -1.88 -0.77 12.31
C LEU A 23 -2.43 -1.44 13.58
N SER A 24 -1.54 -1.97 14.41
CA SER A 24 -1.94 -2.50 15.70
C SER A 24 -2.54 -1.40 16.60
N PRO A 25 -3.51 -1.71 17.46
CA PRO A 25 -4.05 -0.73 18.41
C PRO A 25 -2.94 -0.13 19.29
N GLY A 26 -2.95 1.19 19.44
CA GLY A 26 -1.96 1.92 20.27
C GLY A 26 -0.60 2.14 19.60
N TYR A 27 -0.44 1.74 18.33
CA TYR A 27 0.78 2.05 17.59
C TYR A 27 0.87 3.56 17.30
N PRO A 28 1.99 4.24 17.59
CA PRO A 28 2.13 5.69 17.43
C PRO A 28 2.36 6.12 15.97
N CYS A 29 2.01 5.27 15.01
CA CYS A 29 2.17 5.56 13.58
C CYS A 29 0.99 6.35 13.05
N ASN A 30 1.32 7.41 12.32
CA ASN A 30 0.36 8.29 11.67
C ASN A 30 0.44 8.21 10.14
N THR A 31 1.40 7.45 9.59
CA THR A 31 1.64 7.39 8.15
C THR A 31 2.04 5.98 7.72
N THR A 32 1.53 5.54 6.58
CA THR A 32 1.87 4.28 5.92
C THR A 32 2.39 4.56 4.51
N GLY A 33 3.61 4.12 4.20
CA GLY A 33 4.17 4.09 2.85
C GLY A 33 3.80 2.81 2.11
N TRP A 34 3.52 2.92 0.82
CA TRP A 34 3.21 1.81 -0.07
C TRP A 34 4.31 1.60 -1.09
N HIS A 35 4.65 0.35 -1.32
CA HIS A 35 5.64 -0.08 -2.30
C HIS A 35 5.07 -1.16 -3.21
N GLN A 36 5.51 -1.14 -4.47
CA GLN A 36 5.26 -2.18 -5.45
C GLN A 36 6.57 -2.88 -5.79
N GLN A 37 6.56 -4.20 -5.91
CA GLN A 37 7.71 -4.97 -6.38
C GLN A 37 7.30 -5.92 -7.49
N GLN A 38 7.70 -5.59 -8.70
CA GLN A 38 7.58 -6.52 -9.83
C GLN A 38 8.61 -7.66 -9.70
N PRO A 39 8.35 -8.83 -10.31
CA PRO A 39 9.28 -9.96 -10.27
C PRO A 39 10.70 -9.57 -10.69
N ARG A 40 11.67 -9.91 -9.84
CA ARG A 40 13.12 -9.63 -10.04
C ARG A 40 13.48 -8.12 -10.09
N LYS A 41 12.60 -7.23 -9.67
CA LYS A 41 12.89 -5.79 -9.49
C LYS A 41 13.04 -5.44 -8.02
N THR A 42 13.68 -4.30 -7.75
CA THR A 42 13.71 -3.69 -6.42
C THR A 42 12.35 -3.07 -6.09
N PRO A 43 11.95 -2.99 -4.81
CA PRO A 43 10.74 -2.28 -4.43
C PRO A 43 10.75 -0.82 -4.93
N GLN A 44 9.67 -0.42 -5.60
CA GLN A 44 9.40 0.94 -6.04
C GLN A 44 8.42 1.59 -5.05
N TYR A 45 8.73 2.80 -4.61
CA TYR A 45 7.84 3.59 -3.77
C TYR A 45 6.66 4.14 -4.58
N LEU A 46 5.43 3.96 -4.08
CA LEU A 46 4.20 4.41 -4.74
C LEU A 46 3.66 5.70 -4.12
N MET A 47 3.45 5.71 -2.81
CA MET A 47 2.78 6.81 -2.10
C MET A 47 2.95 6.65 -0.60
N TYR A 48 2.64 7.72 0.15
CA TYR A 48 2.34 7.62 1.58
C TYR A 48 0.89 8.01 1.82
N VAL A 49 0.33 7.45 2.89
CA VAL A 49 -1.05 7.69 3.34
C VAL A 49 -1.03 8.00 4.83
N ASN A 50 -1.54 9.17 5.19
CA ASN A 50 -1.67 9.60 6.58
C ASN A 50 -2.96 9.07 7.22
N SER A 51 -2.99 9.07 8.56
CA SER A 51 -4.14 8.65 9.36
C SER A 51 -5.36 9.57 9.22
N ASP A 52 -5.16 10.80 8.71
CA ASP A 52 -6.25 11.73 8.37
C ASP A 52 -6.80 11.52 6.95
N GLY A 53 -6.25 10.56 6.21
CA GLY A 53 -6.64 10.21 4.85
C GLY A 53 -5.94 10.99 3.75
N THR A 54 -5.08 11.96 4.09
CA THR A 54 -4.25 12.64 3.07
C THR A 54 -3.20 11.69 2.51
N SER A 55 -2.91 11.80 1.22
CA SER A 55 -1.90 10.98 0.55
C SER A 55 -1.15 11.77 -0.50
N ILE A 56 0.11 11.39 -0.75
CA ILE A 56 0.93 11.94 -1.82
C ILE A 56 1.62 10.80 -2.55
N ASN A 57 1.40 10.76 -3.87
CA ASN A 57 2.05 9.81 -4.77
C ASN A 57 3.52 10.20 -4.98
N GLY A 58 4.38 9.21 -5.15
CA GLY A 58 5.76 9.40 -5.55
C GLY A 58 5.89 9.90 -6.99
N ASP A 59 7.07 10.41 -7.33
CA ASP A 59 7.35 10.90 -8.67
C ASP A 59 7.25 9.78 -9.71
N GLY A 60 6.52 10.05 -10.80
CA GLY A 60 6.35 9.11 -11.92
C GLY A 60 5.39 7.95 -11.63
N ILE A 61 4.65 8.00 -10.53
CA ILE A 61 3.63 7.00 -10.21
C ILE A 61 2.34 7.30 -10.98
N PRO A 62 1.76 6.30 -11.68
CA PRO A 62 0.56 6.51 -12.48
C PRO A 62 -0.66 6.96 -11.65
N ASP A 63 -1.56 7.72 -12.27
CA ASP A 63 -2.80 8.20 -11.65
C ASP A 63 -3.81 7.08 -11.31
N CYS A 64 -3.54 5.83 -11.71
CA CYS A 64 -4.37 4.69 -11.29
C CYS A 64 -4.26 4.43 -9.78
N PHE A 65 -3.17 4.86 -9.14
CA PHE A 65 -2.92 4.69 -7.72
C PHE A 65 -3.50 5.84 -6.90
N SER A 66 -4.28 5.50 -5.87
CA SER A 66 -4.79 6.48 -4.90
C SER A 66 -4.71 5.96 -3.47
N GLY A 67 -4.45 6.86 -2.52
CA GLY A 67 -4.33 6.54 -1.10
C GLY A 67 -5.49 7.11 -0.28
N SER A 68 -5.99 6.34 0.68
CA SER A 68 -6.98 6.82 1.65
C SER A 68 -6.78 6.14 3.00
N GLY A 69 -7.21 6.77 4.09
CA GLY A 69 -6.99 6.21 5.43
C GLY A 69 -7.85 6.88 6.49
N SER A 70 -7.96 6.22 7.64
CA SER A 70 -8.63 6.74 8.83
C SER A 70 -8.11 6.01 10.07
N GLY A 71 -7.53 6.75 11.00
CA GLY A 71 -6.99 6.18 12.24
C GLY A 71 -5.87 5.17 11.94
N ALA A 72 -6.11 3.90 12.29
CA ALA A 72 -5.17 2.81 12.08
C ALA A 72 -5.27 2.13 10.71
N ASP A 73 -6.34 2.40 9.96
CA ASP A 73 -6.59 1.76 8.67
C ASP A 73 -6.10 2.65 7.52
N HIS A 74 -5.24 2.09 6.68
CA HIS A 74 -4.70 2.74 5.49
C HIS A 74 -4.94 1.87 4.27
N TYR A 75 -5.27 2.50 3.16
CA TYR A 75 -5.69 1.84 1.93
C TYR A 75 -4.94 2.41 0.74
N SER A 76 -4.57 1.52 -0.19
CA SER A 76 -4.16 1.88 -1.54
C SER A 76 -5.14 1.28 -2.53
N THR A 77 -5.66 2.10 -3.44
CA THR A 77 -6.60 1.68 -4.47
C THR A 77 -5.95 1.81 -5.83
N ILE A 78 -6.00 0.74 -6.61
CA ILE A 78 -5.58 0.69 -8.00
C ILE A 78 -6.85 0.70 -8.85
N SER A 79 -7.04 1.79 -9.59
CA SER A 79 -8.16 1.95 -10.51
C SER A 79 -7.77 1.42 -11.88
N ASN A 80 -8.58 0.52 -12.44
CA ASN A 80 -8.35 -0.01 -13.79
C ASN A 80 -6.99 -0.74 -13.91
N LEU A 81 -6.79 -1.78 -13.10
CA LEU A 81 -5.55 -2.58 -13.02
C LEU A 81 -4.98 -2.93 -14.41
N GLN A 82 -3.73 -2.58 -14.66
CA GLN A 82 -2.99 -2.91 -15.89
C GLN A 82 -1.97 -4.02 -15.64
N SER A 83 -1.38 -4.56 -16.72
CA SER A 83 -0.34 -5.59 -16.64
C SER A 83 0.90 -5.14 -15.85
N GLU A 84 1.21 -3.85 -15.91
CA GLU A 84 2.32 -3.22 -15.22
C GLU A 84 2.08 -3.11 -13.71
N ASP A 85 0.82 -3.18 -13.29
CA ASP A 85 0.42 -3.16 -11.88
C ASP A 85 0.51 -4.57 -11.26
N GLU A 86 0.71 -5.63 -12.05
CA GLU A 86 0.87 -6.98 -11.50
C GLU A 86 2.21 -7.14 -10.77
N ALA A 87 2.14 -7.14 -9.44
CA ALA A 87 3.31 -7.11 -8.55
C ALA A 87 2.94 -7.52 -7.12
N ASP A 88 3.96 -7.75 -6.31
CA ASP A 88 3.80 -7.83 -4.86
C ASP A 88 3.71 -6.41 -4.27
N TYR A 89 2.80 -6.20 -3.33
CA TYR A 89 2.58 -4.91 -2.70
C TYR A 89 2.90 -4.98 -1.21
N TYR A 90 3.68 -4.01 -0.73
CA TYR A 90 4.13 -3.93 0.64
C TYR A 90 3.77 -2.59 1.25
N CYS A 91 3.47 -2.60 2.54
CA CYS A 91 3.27 -1.41 3.35
C CYS A 91 4.38 -1.28 4.39
N GLN A 92 4.75 -0.04 4.72
CA GLN A 92 5.67 0.31 5.80
C GLN A 92 5.05 1.40 6.66
N SER A 93 5.21 1.32 7.98
CA SER A 93 4.62 2.28 8.90
C SER A 93 5.69 3.23 9.45
N TYR A 94 5.36 4.52 9.53
CA TYR A 94 6.23 5.54 10.09
C TYR A 94 5.58 6.15 11.31
N ASP A 95 6.33 6.26 12.41
CA ASP A 95 5.89 7.06 13.54
C ASP A 95 6.09 8.56 13.30
N SER A 96 5.56 9.38 14.20
CA SER A 96 5.64 10.84 14.12
C SER A 96 7.06 11.41 14.19
N SER A 97 8.06 10.57 14.55
CA SER A 97 9.48 10.92 14.52
C SER A 97 10.18 10.51 13.22
N GLY A 98 9.44 9.91 12.28
CA GLY A 98 9.97 9.41 11.01
C GLY A 98 10.73 8.08 11.16
N ILE A 99 10.64 7.42 12.31
CA ILE A 99 11.24 6.09 12.50
C ILE A 99 10.39 5.07 11.76
N LEU A 100 11.09 4.20 11.06
CA LEU A 100 10.49 3.12 10.32
C LEU A 100 10.15 1.95 11.22
N HIS A 101 8.90 1.49 11.13
CA HIS A 101 8.40 0.28 11.77
C HIS A 101 7.98 -0.72 10.69
N SER A 102 8.58 -1.91 10.71
CA SER A 102 8.32 -3.01 9.77
C SER A 102 7.38 -4.05 10.36
#